data_AF-A0A931NAN8-F1
#
_entry.id   AF-A0A931NAN8-F1
#
_cell.length_a   1.000
_cell.length_b   1.000
_cell.length_c   1.000
_cell.angle_alpha   90.00
_cell.angle_beta   90.00
_cell.angle_gamma   90.00
#
_symmetry.space_group_name_H-M   'P 1'
#
loop_
_entity.id
_entity.type
_entity.pdbx_description
1 polymer ?
#
loop_
_entity_poly.entity_id
_entity_poly.type
_entity_poly.pdbx_seq_one_letter_code
_entity_poly.pdbx_strand_id
1 'polypeptide(L)' 'MKSMPSPAWEQVQLVAKLADLKDEHYRTVLTLSAMLELFLDKGILTREELDAKAESLESQLDSLISASLHPMP' A
#
# COMPACT_ATOMS: atom_id res chain seq x y z
N MET A 1 -26.06 -25.62 -20.83
CA MET A 1 -26.05 -25.84 -19.36
C MET A 1 -24.77 -25.21 -18.82
N LYS A 2 -24.85 -24.11 -18.06
CA LYS A 2 -23.68 -23.45 -17.47
C LYS A 2 -23.23 -24.30 -16.29
N SER A 3 -22.11 -25.01 -16.41
CA SER A 3 -21.56 -25.77 -15.27
C SER A 3 -21.17 -24.77 -14.18
N MET A 4 -21.73 -24.93 -12.98
CA MET A 4 -21.29 -24.15 -11.83
C MET A 4 -19.83 -24.55 -11.53
N PRO A 5 -18.91 -23.58 -11.39
CA PRO A 5 -17.54 -23.89 -11.06
C PRO A 5 -17.49 -24.63 -9.73
N SER A 6 -16.65 -25.66 -9.65
CA SER A 6 -16.39 -26.37 -8.40
C SER A 6 -15.88 -25.39 -7.34
N PRO A 7 -16.23 -25.55 -6.05
CA PRO A 7 -15.66 -24.76 -4.95
C PRO A 7 -14.12 -24.72 -4.97
N ALA A 8 -13.47 -25.79 -5.47
CA ALA A 8 -12.02 -25.82 -5.65
C ALA A 8 -11.53 -24.85 -6.74
N TRP A 9 -12.32 -24.65 -7.80
CA TRP A 9 -12.01 -23.69 -8.86
C TRP A 9 -12.16 -22.24 -8.40
N GLU A 10 -13.13 -21.96 -7.52
CA GLU A 10 -13.28 -20.64 -6.90
C GLU A 10 -12.09 -20.29 -6.01
N GLN A 11 -11.56 -21.26 -5.25
CA GLN A 11 -10.35 -21.08 -4.44
C GLN A 11 -9.11 -20.81 -5.31
N VAL A 12 -8.94 -21.53 -6.41
CA VAL A 12 -7.85 -21.28 -7.37
C VAL A 12 -7.92 -19.86 -7.92
N GLN A 13 -9.12 -19.40 -8.29
CA GLN A 13 -9.32 -18.04 -8.79
C GLN A 13 -9.03 -16.97 -7.73
N LEU A 14 -9.37 -17.23 -6.47
CA LEU A 14 -9.03 -16.32 -5.37
C LEU A 14 -7.52 -16.23 -5.16
N VAL A 15 -6.83 -17.38 -5.15
CA VAL A 15 -5.37 -17.42 -4.99
C VAL A 15 -4.67 -16.77 -6.18
N ALA A 16 -5.17 -16.96 -7.41
CA ALA A 16 -4.64 -16.28 -8.59
C ALA A 16 -4.75 -14.75 -8.47
N LYS A 17 -5.92 -14.23 -8.07
CA LYS A 17 -6.09 -12.78 -7.84
C LYS A 17 -5.18 -12.23 -6.74
N LEU A 18 -4.94 -13.01 -5.69
CA LEU A 18 -4.00 -12.63 -4.62
C LEU A 18 -2.56 -12.59 -5.12
N ALA A 19 -2.18 -13.54 -5.99
CA ALA A 19 -0.87 -13.55 -6.63
C ALA A 19 -0.68 -12.34 -7.56
N ASP A 20 -1.66 -12.05 -8.41
CA ASP A 20 -1.65 -10.88 -9.29
C ASP A 20 -1.52 -9.58 -8.48
N LEU A 21 -2.30 -9.44 -7.40
CA LEU A 21 -2.24 -8.28 -6.51
C LEU A 21 -0.86 -8.14 -5.85
N LYS A 22 -0.27 -9.25 -5.41
CA LYS A 22 1.07 -9.25 -4.81
C LYS A 22 2.12 -8.79 -5.82
N ASP A 23 2.05 -9.29 -7.05
CA ASP A 23 3.02 -8.94 -8.10
C ASP A 23 2.88 -7.48 -8.54
N GLU A 24 1.65 -6.97 -8.69
CA GLU A 24 1.39 -5.58 -9.00
C GLU A 24 1.84 -4.65 -7.86
N HIS A 25 1.52 -5.01 -6.61
CA HIS A 25 1.95 -4.26 -5.44
C HIS A 25 3.47 -4.24 -5.32
N TYR A 26 4.13 -5.39 -5.50
CA TYR A 26 5.59 -5.49 -5.49
C TYR A 26 6.22 -4.57 -6.54
N ARG A 27 5.74 -4.61 -7.78
CA ARG A 27 6.25 -3.74 -8.86
C ARG A 27 6.04 -2.27 -8.57
N THR A 28 4.89 -1.92 -7.98
CA THR A 28 4.57 -0.54 -7.61
C THR A 28 5.51 -0.04 -6.53
N VAL A 29 5.71 -0.81 -5.45
CA VAL A 29 6.63 -0.47 -4.36
C VAL A 29 8.06 -0.35 -4.88
N LEU A 30 8.52 -1.29 -5.71
CA LEU A 30 9.86 -1.25 -6.31
C LEU A 30 10.07 0.02 -7.15
N THR A 31 9.07 0.40 -7.95
CA THR A 31 9.15 1.60 -8.79
C THR A 31 9.21 2.86 -7.93
N LEU A 32 8.39 2.94 -6.87
CA LEU A 32 8.41 4.06 -5.93
C LEU A 32 9.75 4.16 -5.18
N SER A 33 10.29 3.03 -4.73
CA SER A 33 11.62 2.98 -4.09
C SER A 33 12.72 3.48 -5.03
N ALA A 34 12.73 3.01 -6.28
CA ALA A 34 13.70 3.48 -7.27
C ALA A 34 13.54 4.98 -7.57
N MET A 35 12.31 5.50 -7.64
CA MET A 35 12.07 6.93 -7.80
C MET A 35 12.57 7.74 -6.61
N LEU A 36 12.32 7.30 -5.39
CA LEU A 36 12.80 7.95 -4.17
C LEU A 36 14.33 8.01 -4.12
N GLU A 37 15.01 6.90 -4.44
CA GLU A 37 16.47 6.86 -4.55
C GLU A 37 16.99 7.87 -5.58
N LEU A 38 16.38 7.92 -6.77
CA LEU A 38 16.76 8.89 -7.81
C LEU A 38 16.54 10.34 -7.37
N PHE A 39 15.49 10.63 -6.58
CA PHE A 39 15.24 11.98 -6.07
C PHE A 39 16.24 12.39 -4.98
N LEU A 40 16.60 11.46 -4.10
CA LEU A 40 17.65 11.68 -3.09
C LEU A 40 19.01 11.89 -3.75
N ASP A 41 19.39 11.02 -4.70
CA ASP A 41 20.68 11.09 -5.41
C ASP A 41 20.83 12.39 -6.22
N LYS A 42 19.71 12.91 -6.74
CA LYS A 42 19.68 14.19 -7.46
C LYS A 42 19.60 15.40 -6.54
N GLY A 43 19.48 15.19 -5.22
CA GLY A 43 19.29 16.27 -4.23
C GLY A 43 17.97 17.02 -4.38
N ILE A 44 16.96 16.40 -5.02
CA ILE A 44 15.62 16.96 -5.16
C ILE A 44 14.88 16.89 -3.82
N LEU A 45 15.17 15.85 -3.03
CA LEU A 45 14.69 15.64 -1.68
C LEU A 45 15.88 15.33 -0.78
N THR A 46 15.79 15.66 0.51
CA THR A 46 16.72 15.14 1.52
C THR A 46 16.11 14.00 2.33
N ARG A 47 16.95 13.27 3.05
CA ARG A 47 16.49 12.19 3.93
C ARG A 47 15.66 12.74 5.09
N GLU A 48 16.07 13.87 5.63
CA GLU A 48 15.40 14.57 6.72
C GLU A 48 14.00 15.04 6.32
N GLU A 49 13.85 15.56 5.09
CA GLU A 49 12.53 15.94 4.54
C GLU A 49 11.59 14.73 4.42
N LEU A 50 12.14 13.59 3.98
CA LEU A 50 11.38 12.35 3.85
C LEU A 50 10.93 11.81 5.21
N ASP A 51 11.83 11.80 6.19
CA ASP A 51 11.54 11.35 7.56
C ASP A 51 10.50 12.25 8.24
N ALA A 52 10.65 13.57 8.15
CA ALA A 52 9.67 14.51 8.68
C ALA A 52 8.29 14.35 8.02
N LYS A 53 8.26 14.05 6.71
CA LYS A 53 6.99 13.76 6.01
C LYS A 53 6.36 12.47 6.50
N ALA A 54 7.15 11.43 6.72
CA ALA A 54 6.66 10.15 7.24
C ALA A 54 6.05 10.31 8.64
N GLU A 55 6.75 11.01 9.56
CA GLU A 55 6.23 11.32 10.89
C GLU A 55 4.93 12.12 10.85
N SER A 56 4.85 13.11 9.94
CA SER A 56 3.63 13.90 9.74
C SER A 56 2.44 13.05 9.28
N LEU A 57 2.67 12.06 8.42
CA LEU A 57 1.63 11.15 7.94
C LEU A 57 1.17 10.20 9.05
N GLU A 58 2.10 9.66 9.84
CA GLU A 58 1.79 8.80 10.98
C GLU A 58 0.93 9.55 12.01
N SER A 59 1.31 10.78 12.36
CA SER A 59 0.53 11.61 13.29
C SER A 59 -0.88 11.93 12.76
N GLN A 60 -1.03 12.15 11.45
CA GLN A 60 -2.34 12.35 10.85
C GLN A 60 -3.20 11.08 10.94
N LEU A 61 -2.60 9.91 10.68
CA LEU A 61 -3.29 8.63 10.78
C LEU A 61 -3.74 8.35 12.22
N ASP A 62 -2.87 8.55 13.21
CA ASP A 62 -3.19 8.41 14.63
C ASP A 62 -4.34 9.34 15.06
N SER A 63 -4.34 10.57 14.57
CA SER A 63 -5.42 11.53 14.82
C SER A 63 -6.75 11.04 14.23
N LEU A 64 -6.74 10.53 12.99
CA LEU A 64 -7.94 10.00 12.34
C LEU A 64 -8.47 8.76 13.07
N ILE A 65 -7.59 7.83 13.44
CA ILE A 65 -7.94 6.64 14.22
C ILE A 65 -8.57 7.08 15.56
N SER A 66 -7.92 7.98 16.29
CA SER A 66 -8.43 8.50 17.57
C SER A 66 -9.81 9.14 17.43
N ALA A 67 -10.02 9.96 16.39
CA ALA A 67 -11.30 10.60 16.10
C ALA A 67 -12.40 9.61 15.73
N SER A 68 -12.07 8.51 15.04
CA SER A 68 -13.02 7.44 14.71
C SER A 68 -13.39 6.56 15.92
N LEU A 69 -12.46 6.39 16.87
CA LEU A 69 -12.65 5.54 18.06
C LEU A 69 -13.35 6.28 19.20
N HIS A 70 -13.26 7.62 19.25
CA HIS A 70 -14.00 8.47 20.17
C HIS A 70 -14.90 9.42 19.37
N PRO A 71 -16.11 8.99 18.96
CA PRO A 71 -17.08 9.91 18.39
C PRO A 71 -17.38 10.98 19.45
N MET A 72 -17.13 12.24 19.10
CA MET A 72 -17.38 13.40 19.93
C MET A 72 -18.84 13.37 20.44
N PRO A 73 -19.12 13.59 21.74
CA PRO A 73 -20.48 13.73 22.25
C PRO A 73 -21.17 15.00 21.74
#